data_AF-A0A3M7KXK9-F1
#
_entry.id   AF-A0A3M7KXK9-F1
#
_cell.length_a   1.000
_cell.length_b   1.000
_cell.length_c   1.000
_cell.angle_alpha   90.00
_cell.angle_beta   90.00
_cell.angle_gamma   90.00
#
_symmetry.space_group_name_H-M   'P 1'
#
loop_
_entity.id
_entity.type
_entity.pdbx_description
1 polymer ?
#
loop_
_entity_poly.entity_id
_entity_poly.type
_entity_poly.pdbx_seq_one_letter_code
_entity_poly.pdbx_strand_id
1 'polypeptide(L)'
;MMAAATNPDGQTRKRQLREDLSLIRSQKAEVLRKIQAIAKKARTSGGGPATPHPGQSLEARRATLLDEQRRRGDALWAQCAKILAALNGSGRTKQYFGQPVDANYAPGYYAVIKNPMDLGTVKTKLDHRRYSSLLEFRDDVRLIFANCRQFNPPGNFVRNIGDQASEKFEKAWATRGLEAAAEAEARRCALESAALEAEASALPDALRAASEELAALARKAEGAGREAAPEYELDIDSLDRATLWALQSYVDAVAAELALKTPPL
;
A
#
# COMPACT_ATOMS: atom_id res chain seq x y z
N MET A 1 -26.27 -27.17 67.83
CA MET A 1 -25.85 -25.96 67.08
C MET A 1 -24.43 -26.20 66.60
N MET A 2 -24.23 -26.64 65.35
CA MET A 2 -22.90 -26.85 64.79
C MET A 2 -22.41 -25.58 64.10
N ALA A 3 -21.24 -25.09 64.53
CA ALA A 3 -20.56 -23.93 63.98
C ALA A 3 -19.93 -24.25 62.62
N ALA A 4 -20.20 -23.41 61.62
CA ALA A 4 -19.58 -23.49 60.31
C ALA A 4 -18.15 -22.93 60.37
N ALA A 5 -17.16 -23.80 60.18
CA ALA A 5 -15.76 -23.41 60.06
C ALA A 5 -15.53 -22.64 58.74
N THR A 6 -15.11 -21.39 58.86
CA THR A 6 -14.66 -20.55 57.74
C THR A 6 -13.27 -20.98 57.29
N ASN A 7 -13.10 -21.29 56.00
CA ASN A 7 -11.85 -21.77 55.42
C ASN A 7 -10.88 -20.59 55.15
N PRO A 8 -9.79 -20.42 55.95
CA PRO A 8 -8.95 -19.22 55.93
C PRO A 8 -8.01 -19.14 54.72
N ASP A 9 -7.62 -20.28 54.13
CA ASP A 9 -6.67 -20.32 52.99
C ASP A 9 -7.25 -19.72 51.71
N GLY A 10 -8.56 -19.86 51.49
CA GLY A 10 -9.22 -19.33 50.30
C GLY A 10 -9.30 -17.80 50.29
N GLN A 11 -9.44 -17.16 51.45
CA GLN A 11 -9.51 -15.70 51.55
C GLN A 11 -8.13 -15.05 51.41
N THR A 12 -7.09 -15.66 51.98
CA THR A 12 -5.71 -15.21 51.86
C THR A 12 -5.23 -15.28 50.41
N ARG A 13 -5.51 -16.39 49.71
CA ARG A 13 -5.17 -16.54 48.29
C ARG A 13 -5.90 -15.57 47.37
N LYS A 14 -7.18 -15.27 47.67
CA LYS A 14 -7.97 -14.27 46.93
C LYS A 14 -7.46 -12.84 47.15
N ARG A 15 -6.90 -12.55 48.33
CA ARG A 15 -6.27 -11.26 48.64
C ARG A 15 -4.94 -11.11 47.90
N GLN A 16 -4.11 -12.14 47.92
CA GLN A 16 -2.84 -12.17 47.19
C GLN A 16 -3.05 -11.94 45.69
N LEU A 17 -3.98 -12.67 45.07
CA LEU A 17 -4.32 -12.51 43.65
C LEU A 17 -4.81 -11.09 43.30
N ARG A 18 -5.48 -10.38 44.23
CA ARG A 18 -5.90 -8.99 43.99
C ARG A 18 -4.72 -8.03 44.03
N GLU A 19 -3.77 -8.26 44.91
CA GLU A 19 -2.56 -7.46 45.04
C GLU A 19 -1.65 -7.69 43.82
N ASP A 20 -1.49 -8.94 43.38
CA ASP A 20 -0.74 -9.29 42.17
C ASP A 20 -1.39 -8.70 40.91
N LEU A 21 -2.72 -8.76 40.79
CA LEU A 21 -3.45 -8.12 39.69
C LEU A 21 -3.31 -6.59 39.69
N SER A 22 -3.23 -5.97 40.86
CA SER A 22 -2.99 -4.53 40.99
C SER A 22 -1.57 -4.17 40.53
N LEU A 23 -0.59 -5.00 40.90
CA LEU A 23 0.80 -4.82 40.50
C LEU A 23 0.98 -4.97 38.97
N ILE A 24 0.39 -6.01 38.37
CA ILE A 24 0.41 -6.24 36.92
C ILE A 24 -0.24 -5.07 36.17
N ARG A 25 -1.36 -4.53 36.66
CA ARG A 25 -2.01 -3.35 36.08
C ARG A 25 -1.13 -2.11 36.15
N SER A 26 -0.44 -1.89 37.27
CA SER A 26 0.48 -0.77 37.45
C SER A 26 1.69 -0.88 36.51
N GLN A 27 2.30 -2.06 36.41
CA GLN A 27 3.42 -2.33 35.52
C GLN A 27 3.04 -2.17 34.05
N LYS A 28 1.86 -2.67 33.63
CA LYS A 28 1.32 -2.44 32.27
C LYS A 28 1.16 -0.94 31.97
N ALA A 29 0.67 -0.15 32.92
CA ALA A 29 0.52 1.30 32.76
C ALA A 29 1.87 2.02 32.62
N GLU A 30 2.91 1.57 33.33
CA GLU A 30 4.25 2.16 33.22
C GLU A 30 4.91 1.83 31.88
N VAL A 31 4.78 0.59 31.40
CA VAL A 31 5.27 0.19 30.07
C VAL A 31 4.60 1.01 28.97
N LEU A 32 3.27 1.20 29.04
CA LEU A 32 2.55 2.05 28.09
C LEU A 32 3.03 3.51 28.11
N ARG A 33 3.32 4.07 29.28
CA ARG A 33 3.90 5.42 29.39
C ARG A 33 5.29 5.51 28.75
N LYS A 34 6.14 4.49 28.93
CA LYS A 34 7.48 4.43 28.30
C LYS A 34 7.36 4.34 26.78
N ILE A 35 6.44 3.53 26.26
CA ILE A 35 6.15 3.44 24.81
C ILE A 35 5.67 4.79 24.27
N GLN A 36 4.75 5.47 24.96
CA GLN A 36 4.26 6.79 24.56
C GLN A 36 5.37 7.86 24.60
N ALA A 37 6.27 7.81 25.59
CA ALA A 37 7.43 8.69 25.68
C ALA A 37 8.43 8.46 24.54
N ILE A 38 8.69 7.20 24.16
CA ILE A 38 9.54 6.83 23.03
C ILE A 38 8.91 7.28 21.70
N ALA A 39 7.60 7.07 21.52
CA ALA A 39 6.87 7.53 20.33
C ALA A 39 6.85 9.07 20.21
N LYS A 40 6.73 9.79 21.34
CA LYS A 40 6.83 11.25 21.38
C LYS A 40 8.24 11.74 21.06
N LYS A 41 9.27 11.06 21.56
CA LYS A 41 10.69 11.35 21.28
C LYS A 41 11.05 11.11 19.80
N ALA A 42 10.50 10.06 19.19
CA ALA A 42 10.65 9.75 17.77
C ALA A 42 9.96 10.78 16.84
N ARG A 43 8.87 11.41 17.29
CA ARG A 43 8.18 12.49 16.56
C ARG A 43 8.93 13.83 16.59
N THR A 44 9.76 14.07 17.61
CA THR A 44 10.50 15.33 17.76
C THR A 44 11.84 15.38 17.02
N SER A 45 12.31 14.25 16.46
CA SER A 45 13.55 14.17 15.70
C SER A 45 13.30 13.90 14.21
N GLY A 46 13.05 14.97 13.44
CA GLY A 46 13.38 15.04 12.00
C GLY A 46 12.50 14.26 11.02
N GLY A 47 11.71 14.98 10.23
CA GLY A 47 10.86 14.44 9.16
C GLY A 47 11.65 13.83 7.99
N GLY A 48 11.38 12.56 7.73
CA GLY A 48 11.66 11.83 6.49
C GLY A 48 10.62 10.70 6.32
N PRO A 49 10.34 10.23 5.10
CA PRO A 49 9.34 9.18 4.89
C PRO A 49 9.82 7.89 5.56
N ALA A 50 8.97 7.27 6.37
CA ALA A 50 9.27 5.98 6.99
C ALA A 50 9.32 4.90 5.91
N THR A 51 10.45 4.21 5.80
CA THR A 51 10.57 3.02 4.94
C THR A 51 9.61 1.92 5.42
N PRO A 52 9.08 1.08 4.52
CA PRO A 52 8.17 0.01 4.91
C PRO A 52 8.91 -0.98 5.81
N HIS A 53 8.52 -1.03 7.08
CA HIS A 53 9.10 -1.96 8.05
C HIS A 53 8.14 -3.14 8.31
N PRO A 54 8.66 -4.35 8.59
CA PRO A 54 7.87 -5.56 8.82
C PRO A 54 6.82 -5.45 9.93
N GLY A 55 6.95 -4.48 10.85
CA GLY A 55 5.99 -4.22 11.93
C GLY A 55 4.85 -3.25 11.60
N GLN A 56 4.72 -2.77 10.35
CA GLN A 56 3.59 -1.96 9.89
C GLN A 56 2.47 -2.84 9.32
N SER A 57 1.21 -2.38 9.38
CA SER A 57 0.11 -3.10 8.71
C SER A 57 0.35 -3.22 7.20
N LEU A 58 -0.13 -4.32 6.59
CA LEU A 58 0.00 -4.53 5.14
C LEU A 58 -0.57 -3.35 4.33
N GLU A 59 -1.68 -2.76 4.79
CA GLU A 59 -2.28 -1.57 4.18
C GLU A 59 -1.36 -0.35 4.25
N ALA A 60 -0.73 -0.11 5.41
CA ALA A 60 0.21 1.00 5.57
C ALA A 60 1.45 0.81 4.68
N ARG A 61 1.97 -0.42 4.58
CA ARG A 61 3.11 -0.76 3.72
C ARG A 61 2.76 -0.62 2.24
N ARG A 62 1.55 -1.02 1.83
CA ARG A 62 1.02 -0.79 0.48
C ARG A 62 0.96 0.70 0.15
N ALA A 63 0.46 1.52 1.06
CA ALA A 63 0.38 2.96 0.88
C ALA A 63 1.78 3.61 0.74
N THR A 64 2.73 3.21 1.61
CA THR A 64 4.12 3.67 1.54
C THR A 64 4.78 3.27 0.24
N LEU A 65 4.65 2.01 -0.18
CA LEU A 65 5.22 1.52 -1.44
C LEU A 65 4.70 2.31 -2.66
N LEU A 66 3.39 2.55 -2.72
CA LEU A 66 2.79 3.36 -3.79
C LEU A 66 3.32 4.80 -3.78
N ASP A 67 3.63 5.38 -2.62
CA ASP A 67 4.23 6.71 -2.53
C ASP A 67 5.68 6.72 -3.02
N GLU A 68 6.47 5.73 -2.63
CA GLU A 68 7.85 5.57 -3.10
C GLU A 68 7.93 5.36 -4.61
N GLN A 69 7.03 4.52 -5.17
CA GLN A 69 6.89 4.33 -6.62
C GLN A 69 6.56 5.64 -7.33
N ARG A 70 5.62 6.45 -6.80
CA ARG A 70 5.30 7.77 -7.36
C ARG A 70 6.52 8.69 -7.36
N ARG A 71 7.21 8.82 -6.22
CA ARG A 71 8.34 9.75 -6.06
C ARG A 71 9.52 9.37 -6.96
N ARG A 72 9.79 8.08 -7.10
CA ARG A 72 10.82 7.57 -8.01
C ARG A 72 10.48 7.88 -9.47
N GLY A 73 9.21 7.74 -9.84
CA GLY A 73 8.73 8.05 -11.19
C GLY A 73 8.69 9.55 -11.51
N ASP A 74 8.63 10.45 -10.53
CA ASP A 74 8.38 11.89 -10.75
C ASP A 74 9.39 12.53 -11.73
N ALA A 75 10.67 12.16 -11.67
CA ALA A 75 11.66 12.68 -12.61
C ALA A 75 11.41 12.23 -14.06
N LEU A 76 10.95 10.99 -14.26
CA LEU A 76 10.59 10.44 -15.58
C LEU A 76 9.29 11.08 -16.09
N TRP A 77 8.31 11.26 -15.21
CA TRP A 77 7.06 11.98 -15.52
C TRP A 77 7.30 13.44 -15.92
N ALA A 78 8.21 14.13 -15.23
CA ALA A 78 8.61 15.48 -15.61
C ALA A 78 9.25 15.54 -17.01
N GLN A 79 9.97 14.50 -17.43
CA GLN A 79 10.49 14.40 -18.79
C GLN A 79 9.38 14.16 -19.81
N CYS A 80 8.42 13.29 -19.50
CA CYS A 80 7.22 13.07 -20.34
C CYS A 80 6.44 14.37 -20.54
N ALA A 81 6.24 15.15 -19.47
CA ALA A 81 5.59 16.45 -19.53
C ALA A 81 6.33 17.43 -20.46
N LYS A 82 7.67 17.45 -20.43
CA LYS A 82 8.49 18.29 -21.32
C LYS A 82 8.33 17.88 -22.80
N ILE A 83 8.32 16.58 -23.09
CA ILE A 83 8.10 16.09 -24.46
C ILE A 83 6.71 16.50 -24.94
N LEU A 84 5.68 16.27 -24.11
CA LEU A 84 4.30 16.61 -24.45
C LEU A 84 4.12 18.11 -24.68
N ALA A 85 4.72 18.95 -23.85
CA ALA A 85 4.69 20.41 -24.02
C ALA A 85 5.35 20.84 -25.34
N ALA A 86 6.47 20.23 -25.72
CA ALA A 86 7.13 20.52 -26.99
C ALA A 86 6.29 20.12 -28.22
N LEU A 87 5.62 18.97 -28.15
CA LEU A 87 4.69 18.53 -29.20
C LEU A 87 3.49 19.46 -29.31
N ASN A 88 2.84 19.74 -28.18
CA ASN A 88 1.62 20.55 -28.14
C ASN A 88 1.87 22.06 -28.26
N GLY A 89 3.14 22.50 -28.21
CA GLY A 89 3.56 23.87 -28.48
C GLY A 89 3.80 24.17 -29.97
N SER A 90 3.91 23.13 -30.81
CA SER A 90 4.10 23.30 -32.26
C SER A 90 2.77 23.69 -32.90
N GLY A 91 2.65 24.91 -33.47
CA GLY A 91 1.38 25.47 -33.95
C GLY A 91 0.53 24.54 -34.82
N ARG A 92 1.14 23.90 -35.83
CA ARG A 92 0.43 22.92 -36.69
C ARG A 92 0.09 21.62 -35.96
N THR A 93 0.98 21.11 -35.10
CA THR A 93 0.70 19.90 -34.31
C THR A 93 -0.45 20.13 -33.34
N LYS A 94 -0.44 21.26 -32.63
CA LYS A 94 -1.53 21.68 -31.74
C LYS A 94 -2.85 21.82 -32.47
N GLN A 95 -2.84 22.41 -33.67
CA GLN A 95 -4.05 22.62 -34.47
C GLN A 95 -4.78 21.30 -34.79
N TYR A 96 -4.05 20.26 -35.19
CA TYR A 96 -4.67 19.00 -35.64
C TYR A 96 -4.78 17.92 -34.57
N PHE A 97 -3.92 17.95 -33.54
CA PHE A 97 -3.82 16.90 -32.53
C PHE A 97 -4.00 17.41 -31.11
N GLY A 98 -4.23 18.71 -30.90
CA GLY A 98 -4.31 19.31 -29.57
C GLY A 98 -5.65 19.11 -28.86
N GLN A 99 -6.68 18.67 -29.59
CA GLN A 99 -8.05 18.42 -29.11
C GLN A 99 -8.60 17.16 -29.79
N PRO A 100 -9.65 16.54 -29.22
CA PRO A 100 -10.36 15.44 -29.88
C PRO A 100 -10.80 15.82 -31.29
N VAL A 101 -10.74 14.87 -32.22
CA VAL A 101 -11.12 15.10 -33.63
C VAL A 101 -12.62 15.39 -33.72
N ASP A 102 -12.98 16.53 -34.28
CA ASP A 102 -14.38 16.86 -34.54
C ASP A 102 -14.87 16.15 -35.81
N ALA A 103 -15.93 15.35 -35.66
CA ALA A 103 -16.52 14.54 -36.72
C ALA A 103 -17.06 15.37 -37.89
N ASN A 104 -17.38 16.65 -37.68
CA ASN A 104 -17.81 17.55 -38.74
C ASN A 104 -16.69 17.87 -39.73
N TYR A 105 -15.43 17.90 -39.26
CA TYR A 105 -14.25 18.16 -40.09
C TYR A 105 -13.56 16.88 -40.56
N ALA A 106 -13.88 15.73 -39.94
CA ALA A 106 -13.42 14.42 -40.35
C ALA A 106 -14.60 13.41 -40.43
N PRO A 107 -15.43 13.50 -41.48
CA PRO A 107 -16.57 12.60 -41.64
C PRO A 107 -16.14 11.13 -41.62
N GLY A 108 -16.85 10.32 -40.83
CA GLY A 108 -16.56 8.89 -40.69
C GLY A 108 -15.38 8.56 -39.77
N TYR A 109 -14.72 9.54 -39.13
CA TYR A 109 -13.56 9.29 -38.26
C TYR A 109 -13.83 8.24 -37.19
N TYR A 110 -14.91 8.40 -36.41
CA TYR A 110 -15.28 7.47 -35.34
C TYR A 110 -15.83 6.12 -35.82
N ALA A 111 -16.15 5.99 -37.11
CA ALA A 111 -16.46 4.69 -37.71
C ALA A 111 -15.17 3.89 -37.97
N VAL A 112 -14.10 4.57 -38.38
CA VAL A 112 -12.80 3.96 -38.72
C VAL A 112 -11.93 3.78 -37.47
N ILE A 113 -11.79 4.83 -36.66
CA ILE A 113 -10.89 4.88 -35.50
C ILE A 113 -11.65 4.47 -34.24
N LYS A 114 -11.22 3.35 -33.63
CA LYS A 114 -11.90 2.74 -32.48
C LYS A 114 -11.47 3.32 -31.14
N ASN A 115 -10.20 3.70 -31.02
CA ASN A 115 -9.62 4.27 -29.81
C ASN A 115 -9.11 5.67 -30.12
N PRO A 116 -10.00 6.68 -30.19
CA PRO A 116 -9.57 8.06 -30.45
C PRO A 116 -8.67 8.57 -29.33
N MET A 117 -7.65 9.34 -29.69
CA MET A 117 -6.73 9.97 -28.74
C MET A 117 -6.21 11.28 -29.31
N ASP A 118 -5.86 12.22 -28.43
CA ASP A 118 -5.33 13.54 -28.77
C ASP A 118 -4.39 14.04 -27.65
N LEU A 119 -3.53 15.02 -27.98
CA LEU A 119 -2.53 15.57 -27.06
C LEU A 119 -3.15 16.30 -25.87
N GLY A 120 -4.37 16.85 -26.00
CA GLY A 120 -5.11 17.47 -24.91
C GLY A 120 -5.60 16.45 -23.90
N THR A 121 -6.14 15.32 -24.37
CA THR A 121 -6.50 14.17 -23.54
C THR A 121 -5.27 13.56 -22.87
N VAL A 122 -4.18 13.34 -23.61
CA VAL A 122 -2.91 12.86 -23.05
C VAL A 122 -2.40 13.78 -21.94
N LYS A 123 -2.47 15.10 -22.15
CA LYS A 123 -2.08 16.10 -21.14
C LYS A 123 -2.95 15.99 -19.90
N THR A 124 -4.26 15.89 -20.08
CA THR A 124 -5.22 15.74 -18.99
C THR A 124 -4.95 14.47 -18.18
N LYS A 125 -4.70 13.33 -18.84
CA LYS A 125 -4.32 12.08 -18.18
C LYS A 125 -3.02 12.23 -17.39
N LEU A 126 -2.02 12.90 -17.95
CA LEU A 126 -0.73 13.12 -17.31
C LEU A 126 -0.85 14.00 -16.06
N ASP A 127 -1.51 15.16 -16.16
CA ASP A 127 -1.65 16.12 -15.07
C ASP A 127 -2.44 15.53 -13.89
N HIS A 128 -3.46 14.71 -14.18
CA HIS A 128 -4.30 14.07 -13.17
C HIS A 128 -3.76 12.71 -12.72
N ARG A 129 -2.50 12.37 -13.06
CA ARG A 129 -1.85 11.10 -12.70
C ARG A 129 -2.72 9.86 -13.01
N ARG A 130 -3.35 9.85 -14.19
CA ARG A 130 -4.24 8.78 -14.65
C ARG A 130 -3.53 7.63 -15.36
N TYR A 131 -2.25 7.81 -15.68
CA TYR A 131 -1.44 6.74 -16.25
C TYR A 131 -0.92 5.82 -15.14
N SER A 132 -1.06 4.52 -15.37
CA SER A 132 -0.51 3.47 -14.52
C SER A 132 1.01 3.31 -14.69
N SER A 133 1.53 3.65 -15.87
CA SER A 133 2.96 3.58 -16.19
C SER A 133 3.36 4.58 -17.28
N LEU A 134 4.66 4.87 -17.35
CA LEU A 134 5.26 5.70 -18.41
C LEU A 134 5.08 5.09 -19.80
N LEU A 135 4.99 3.75 -19.88
CA LEU A 135 4.75 3.02 -21.13
C LEU A 135 3.34 3.29 -21.66
N GLU A 136 2.34 3.35 -20.77
CA GLU A 136 0.96 3.71 -21.15
C GLU A 136 0.88 5.13 -21.74
N PHE A 137 1.62 6.09 -21.15
CA PHE A 137 1.74 7.45 -21.71
C PHE A 137 2.34 7.43 -23.12
N ARG A 138 3.45 6.70 -23.30
CA ARG A 138 4.11 6.56 -24.60
C ARG A 138 3.17 5.96 -25.65
N ASP A 139 2.43 4.93 -25.26
CA ASP A 139 1.52 4.21 -26.15
C ASP A 139 0.35 5.09 -26.58
N ASP A 140 -0.21 5.90 -25.68
CA ASP A 140 -1.24 6.88 -26.05
C ASP A 140 -0.70 7.95 -27.02
N VAL A 141 0.54 8.43 -26.84
CA VAL A 141 1.14 9.39 -27.79
C VAL A 141 1.36 8.74 -29.16
N ARG A 142 1.85 7.50 -29.20
CA ARG A 142 2.00 6.73 -30.45
C ARG A 142 0.66 6.47 -31.14
N LEU A 143 -0.39 6.20 -30.35
CA LEU A 143 -1.75 5.95 -30.83
C LEU A 143 -2.32 7.14 -31.60
N ILE A 144 -2.06 8.38 -31.16
CA ILE A 144 -2.47 9.60 -31.88
C ILE A 144 -2.00 9.55 -33.34
N PHE A 145 -0.71 9.26 -33.56
CA PHE A 145 -0.11 9.27 -34.89
C PHE A 145 -0.42 7.98 -35.68
N ALA A 146 -0.63 6.85 -35.00
CA ALA A 146 -1.13 5.63 -35.62
C ALA A 146 -2.55 5.84 -36.18
N ASN A 147 -3.45 6.41 -35.38
CA ASN A 147 -4.81 6.77 -35.81
C ASN A 147 -4.78 7.76 -36.98
N CYS A 148 -3.89 8.75 -36.92
CA CYS A 148 -3.70 9.70 -38.02
C CYS A 148 -3.34 8.99 -39.33
N ARG A 149 -2.39 8.05 -39.32
CA ARG A 149 -2.00 7.27 -40.51
C ARG A 149 -3.08 6.30 -40.99
N GLN A 150 -3.89 5.77 -40.07
CA GLN A 150 -4.99 4.87 -40.40
C GLN A 150 -6.14 5.60 -41.10
N PHE A 151 -6.49 6.80 -40.61
CA PHE A 151 -7.58 7.59 -41.20
C PHE A 151 -7.14 8.33 -42.47
N ASN A 152 -5.91 8.87 -42.49
CA ASN A 152 -5.44 9.71 -43.57
C ASN A 152 -4.53 8.93 -44.55
N PRO A 153 -4.81 8.95 -45.87
CA PRO A 153 -3.99 8.25 -46.86
C PRO A 153 -2.58 8.89 -47.00
N PRO A 154 -1.60 8.16 -47.57
CA PRO A 154 -0.29 8.71 -47.89
C PRO A 154 -0.40 9.98 -48.75
N GLY A 155 0.44 10.99 -48.47
CA GLY A 155 0.40 12.29 -49.16
C GLY A 155 -0.59 13.31 -48.58
N ASN A 156 -1.49 12.89 -47.67
CA ASN A 156 -2.37 13.82 -46.96
C ASN A 156 -1.57 14.79 -46.07
N PHE A 157 -1.95 16.07 -46.07
CA PHE A 157 -1.26 17.12 -45.31
C PHE A 157 -1.22 16.84 -43.80
N VAL A 158 -2.34 16.44 -43.20
CA VAL A 158 -2.45 16.15 -41.76
C VAL A 158 -1.58 14.95 -41.38
N ARG A 159 -1.54 13.92 -42.25
CA ARG A 159 -0.62 12.79 -42.08
C ARG A 159 0.83 13.23 -42.03
N ASN A 160 1.26 14.09 -42.95
CA ASN A 160 2.64 14.59 -42.98
C ASN A 160 3.00 15.36 -41.70
N ILE A 161 2.06 16.15 -41.14
CA ILE A 161 2.26 16.82 -39.84
C ILE A 161 2.34 15.79 -38.70
N GLY A 162 1.49 14.77 -38.73
CA GLY A 162 1.49 13.67 -37.76
C GLY A 162 2.80 12.89 -37.77
N ASP A 163 3.33 12.56 -38.95
CA ASP A 163 4.58 11.82 -39.08
C ASP A 163 5.79 12.65 -38.59
N GLN A 164 5.84 13.95 -38.88
CA GLN A 164 6.86 14.86 -38.32
C GLN A 164 6.77 14.97 -36.79
N ALA A 165 5.56 15.03 -36.23
CA ALA A 165 5.37 15.07 -34.79
C ALA A 165 5.75 13.73 -34.12
N SER A 166 5.42 12.61 -34.77
CA SER A 166 5.82 11.26 -34.35
C SER A 166 7.34 11.11 -34.31
N GLU A 167 8.05 11.58 -35.35
CA GLU A 167 9.51 11.54 -35.38
C GLU A 167 10.14 12.38 -34.26
N LYS A 168 9.62 13.59 -34.02
CA LYS A 168 10.05 14.43 -32.90
C LYS A 168 9.84 13.74 -31.55
N PHE A 169 8.70 13.07 -31.37
CA PHE A 169 8.40 12.30 -30.17
C PHE A 169 9.41 11.17 -29.98
N GLU A 170 9.58 10.29 -30.97
CA GLU A 170 10.48 9.13 -30.88
C GLU A 170 11.93 9.56 -30.62
N LYS A 171 12.41 10.60 -31.32
CA LYS A 171 13.74 11.16 -31.09
C LYS A 171 13.89 11.68 -29.66
N ALA A 172 12.90 12.42 -29.16
CA ALA A 172 12.92 12.97 -27.82
C ALA A 172 12.86 11.89 -26.74
N TRP A 173 12.06 10.86 -26.96
CA TRP A 173 11.91 9.69 -26.10
C TRP A 173 13.22 8.88 -26.02
N ALA A 174 13.81 8.58 -27.17
CA ALA A 174 15.07 7.83 -27.28
C ALA A 174 16.27 8.58 -26.70
N THR A 175 16.42 9.88 -27.01
CA THR A 175 17.56 10.70 -26.55
C THR A 175 17.59 10.83 -25.02
N ARG A 176 16.44 10.71 -24.37
CA ARG A 176 16.30 10.75 -22.91
C ARG A 176 16.43 9.37 -22.25
N GLY A 177 16.58 8.30 -23.04
CA GLY A 177 16.64 6.93 -22.53
C GLY A 177 15.36 6.46 -21.85
N LEU A 178 14.21 7.07 -22.18
CA LEU A 178 12.96 6.85 -21.45
C LEU A 178 12.40 5.44 -21.66
N GLU A 179 12.68 4.78 -22.80
CA GLU A 179 12.21 3.41 -23.05
C GLU A 179 12.76 2.45 -21.98
N ALA A 180 14.09 2.35 -21.89
CA ALA A 180 14.74 1.47 -20.91
C ALA A 180 14.42 1.85 -19.47
N ALA A 181 14.35 3.16 -19.16
CA ALA A 181 14.01 3.64 -17.82
C ALA A 181 12.56 3.30 -17.43
N ALA A 182 11.60 3.50 -18.33
CA ALA A 182 10.20 3.18 -18.11
C ALA A 182 9.99 1.67 -17.91
N GLU A 183 10.65 0.84 -18.71
CA GLU A 183 10.59 -0.61 -18.52
C GLU A 183 11.22 -1.08 -17.23
N ALA A 184 12.39 -0.53 -16.86
CA ALA A 184 13.05 -0.86 -15.60
C ALA A 184 12.17 -0.48 -14.40
N GLU A 185 11.54 0.69 -14.46
CA GLU A 185 10.61 1.16 -13.43
C GLU A 185 9.37 0.26 -13.36
N ALA A 186 8.76 -0.07 -14.49
CA ALA A 186 7.59 -0.95 -14.54
C ALA A 186 7.90 -2.36 -13.98
N ARG A 187 9.05 -2.93 -14.37
CA ARG A 187 9.52 -4.22 -13.84
C ARG A 187 9.71 -4.16 -12.32
N ARG A 188 10.33 -3.10 -11.81
CA ARG A 188 10.56 -2.95 -10.38
C ARG A 188 9.25 -2.77 -9.62
N CYS A 189 8.34 -1.92 -10.09
CA CYS A 189 7.02 -1.75 -9.46
C CYS A 189 6.24 -3.07 -9.43
N ALA A 190 6.28 -3.86 -10.51
CA ALA A 190 5.64 -5.16 -10.57
C ALA A 190 6.22 -6.15 -9.56
N LEU A 191 7.56 -6.23 -9.44
CA LEU A 191 8.22 -7.09 -8.45
C LEU A 191 7.88 -6.68 -7.01
N GLU A 192 7.89 -5.39 -6.71
CA GLU A 192 7.55 -4.88 -5.36
C GLU A 192 6.09 -5.16 -5.01
N SER A 193 5.16 -4.94 -5.95
CA SER A 193 3.75 -5.26 -5.75
C SER A 193 3.53 -6.76 -5.61
N ALA A 194 4.19 -7.59 -6.43
CA ALA A 194 4.10 -9.04 -6.34
C ALA A 194 4.65 -9.58 -5.01
N ALA A 195 5.75 -9.02 -4.50
CA ALA A 195 6.30 -9.39 -3.20
C ALA A 195 5.32 -9.07 -2.07
N LEU A 196 4.67 -7.89 -2.11
CA LEU A 196 3.70 -7.50 -1.09
C LEU A 196 2.43 -8.36 -1.16
N GLU A 197 1.94 -8.69 -2.35
CA GLU A 197 0.79 -9.59 -2.53
C GLU A 197 1.13 -11.03 -2.14
N ALA A 198 2.34 -11.51 -2.41
CA ALA A 198 2.81 -12.82 -1.95
C ALA A 198 2.87 -12.91 -0.42
N GLU A 199 3.34 -11.84 0.25
CA GLU A 199 3.30 -11.76 1.72
C GLU A 199 1.86 -11.70 2.25
N ALA A 200 1.00 -10.89 1.62
CA ALA A 200 -0.41 -10.81 1.97
C ALA A 200 -1.14 -12.16 1.79
N SER A 201 -0.73 -12.95 0.79
CA SER A 201 -1.25 -14.30 0.52
C SER A 201 -0.61 -15.39 1.39
N ALA A 202 0.52 -15.13 2.04
CA ALA A 202 1.14 -16.04 3.01
C ALA A 202 0.60 -15.82 4.44
N LEU A 203 0.09 -14.62 4.73
CA LEU A 203 -0.56 -14.29 5.99
C LEU A 203 -1.77 -15.20 6.35
N PRO A 204 -2.59 -15.72 5.41
CA PRO A 204 -3.67 -16.66 5.69
C PRO A 204 -3.20 -18.02 6.23
N ASP A 205 -2.01 -18.51 5.86
CA ASP A 205 -1.49 -19.78 6.38
C ASP A 205 -0.70 -19.59 7.68
N ALA A 206 0.07 -18.50 7.78
CA ALA A 206 0.79 -18.17 9.01
C ALA A 206 -0.15 -17.79 10.16
N LEU A 207 -1.22 -17.04 9.87
CA LEU A 207 -2.24 -16.67 10.86
C LEU A 207 -3.14 -17.87 11.20
N ARG A 208 -3.46 -18.73 10.21
CA ARG A 208 -4.17 -19.99 10.46
C ARG A 208 -3.32 -20.93 11.32
N ALA A 209 -2.04 -21.12 11.01
CA ALA A 209 -1.11 -21.93 11.81
C ALA A 209 -0.98 -21.39 13.25
N ALA A 210 -0.81 -20.07 13.40
CA ALA A 210 -0.79 -19.43 14.72
C ALA A 210 -2.13 -19.58 15.46
N SER A 211 -3.27 -19.50 14.77
CA SER A 211 -4.60 -19.72 15.36
C SER A 211 -4.85 -21.18 15.74
N GLU A 212 -4.33 -22.13 14.96
CA GLU A 212 -4.41 -23.56 15.22
C GLU A 212 -3.52 -23.94 16.41
N GLU A 213 -2.32 -23.35 16.53
CA GLU A 213 -1.44 -23.48 17.70
C GLU A 213 -2.08 -22.91 18.97
N LEU A 214 -2.65 -21.69 18.91
CA LEU A 214 -3.40 -21.09 20.02
C LEU A 214 -4.63 -21.92 20.40
N ALA A 215 -5.38 -22.45 19.43
CA ALA A 215 -6.53 -23.32 19.68
C ALA A 215 -6.11 -24.70 20.23
N ALA A 216 -4.94 -25.21 19.86
CA ALA A 216 -4.36 -26.42 20.43
C ALA A 216 -3.93 -26.19 21.89
N LEU A 217 -3.30 -25.06 22.19
CA LEU A 217 -2.94 -24.64 23.55
C LEU A 217 -4.18 -24.44 24.44
N ALA A 218 -5.23 -23.80 23.91
CA ALA A 218 -6.49 -23.60 24.61
C ALA A 218 -7.19 -24.94 24.94
N ARG A 219 -7.26 -25.88 23.99
CA ARG A 219 -7.81 -27.23 24.21
C ARG A 219 -7.00 -28.04 25.23
N LYS A 220 -5.68 -27.85 25.24
CA LYS A 220 -4.78 -28.47 26.22
C LYS A 220 -5.00 -27.89 27.63
N ALA A 221 -5.33 -26.60 27.73
CA ALA A 221 -5.70 -25.94 28.97
C ALA A 221 -7.11 -26.34 29.47
N GLU A 222 -8.05 -26.60 28.55
CA GLU A 222 -9.42 -27.03 28.89
C GLU A 222 -9.53 -28.53 29.23
N GLY A 223 -8.71 -29.38 28.61
CA GLY A 223 -8.66 -30.83 28.89
C GLY A 223 -7.91 -31.19 30.19
N ALA A 224 -7.10 -30.26 30.72
CA ALA A 224 -6.44 -30.40 32.02
C ALA A 224 -7.42 -30.03 33.15
N GLY A 225 -8.41 -30.89 33.38
CA GLY A 225 -9.19 -30.85 34.62
C GLY A 225 -8.26 -31.02 35.83
N ARG A 226 -8.15 -29.97 36.65
CA ARG A 226 -7.61 -29.96 38.03
C ARG A 226 -6.55 -31.02 38.33
N GLU A 227 -5.34 -30.83 37.82
CA GLU A 227 -4.13 -31.22 38.54
C GLU A 227 -3.01 -30.24 38.15
N ALA A 228 -2.15 -29.92 39.11
CA ALA A 228 -1.27 -28.76 39.08
C ALA A 228 -0.51 -28.61 37.75
N ALA A 229 -0.81 -27.54 37.00
CA ALA A 229 -0.02 -27.15 35.85
C ALA A 229 1.41 -26.82 36.34
N PRO A 230 2.46 -27.31 35.68
CA PRO A 230 3.81 -26.80 35.94
C PRO A 230 3.85 -25.31 35.59
N GLU A 231 4.39 -24.50 36.49
CA GLU A 231 4.79 -23.13 36.19
C GLU A 231 5.79 -23.17 35.03
N TYR A 232 5.36 -22.72 33.85
CA TYR A 232 6.29 -22.40 32.78
C TYR A 232 6.61 -20.91 32.89
N GLU A 233 7.83 -20.61 33.36
CA GLU A 233 8.43 -19.29 33.17
C GLU A 233 8.68 -19.10 31.67
N LEU A 234 7.91 -18.22 31.05
CA LEU A 234 8.21 -17.70 29.73
C LEU A 234 9.34 -16.68 29.87
N ASP A 235 10.51 -16.99 29.30
CA ASP A 235 11.61 -16.04 29.20
C ASP A 235 11.25 -14.94 28.19
N ILE A 236 10.69 -13.84 28.70
CA ILE A 236 10.23 -12.69 27.93
C ILE A 236 11.39 -12.06 27.13
N ASP A 237 12.63 -12.20 27.61
CA ASP A 237 13.82 -11.63 26.95
C ASP A 237 14.23 -12.43 25.70
N SER A 238 13.72 -13.66 25.53
CA SER A 238 13.94 -14.52 24.35
C SER A 238 12.91 -14.31 23.23
N LEU A 239 11.80 -13.61 23.52
CA LEU A 239 10.72 -13.41 22.56
C LEU A 239 11.06 -12.27 21.59
N ASP A 240 10.96 -12.55 20.30
CA ASP A 240 11.16 -11.52 19.29
C ASP A 240 10.02 -10.47 19.33
N ARG A 241 10.33 -9.30 18.79
CA ARG A 241 9.48 -8.12 18.87
C ARG A 241 8.13 -8.30 18.16
N ALA A 242 8.03 -9.17 17.16
CA ALA A 242 6.78 -9.46 16.47
C ALA A 242 5.88 -10.35 17.33
N THR A 243 6.45 -11.33 18.03
CA THR A 243 5.74 -12.20 18.97
C THR A 243 5.14 -11.40 20.13
N LEU A 244 5.90 -10.47 20.70
CA LEU A 244 5.41 -9.56 21.74
C LEU A 244 4.27 -8.66 21.24
N TRP A 245 4.34 -8.21 19.98
CA TRP A 245 3.31 -7.35 19.39
C TRP A 245 2.02 -8.11 19.10
N ALA A 246 2.11 -9.36 18.63
CA ALA A 246 0.96 -10.23 18.40
C ALA A 246 0.24 -10.56 19.71
N LEU A 247 0.98 -10.86 20.78
CA LEU A 247 0.45 -11.04 22.13
C LEU A 247 -0.29 -9.78 22.63
N GLN A 248 0.31 -8.61 22.43
CA GLN A 248 -0.30 -7.33 22.81
C GLN A 248 -1.60 -7.08 22.05
N SER A 249 -1.61 -7.30 20.73
CA SER A 249 -2.80 -7.13 19.89
C SER A 249 -3.93 -8.11 20.26
N TYR A 250 -3.59 -9.35 20.62
CA TYR A 250 -4.56 -10.35 21.08
C TYR A 250 -5.18 -9.95 22.43
N VAL A 251 -4.35 -9.53 23.38
CA VAL A 251 -4.81 -9.05 24.69
C VAL A 251 -5.74 -7.83 24.54
N ASP A 252 -5.42 -6.91 23.63
CA ASP A 252 -6.24 -5.72 23.40
C ASP A 252 -7.57 -6.06 22.71
N ALA A 253 -7.59 -7.03 21.78
CA ALA A 253 -8.80 -7.52 21.14
C ALA A 253 -9.74 -8.21 22.15
N VAL A 254 -9.20 -9.07 23.01
CA VAL A 254 -9.97 -9.76 24.07
C VAL A 254 -10.50 -8.75 25.10
N ALA A 255 -9.71 -7.74 25.45
CA ALA A 255 -10.15 -6.67 26.35
C ALA A 255 -11.28 -5.83 25.75
N ALA A 256 -11.24 -5.53 24.45
CA ALA A 256 -12.30 -4.82 23.75
C ALA A 256 -13.59 -5.64 23.67
N GLU A 257 -13.49 -6.95 23.44
CA GLU A 257 -14.63 -7.86 23.38
C GLU A 257 -15.32 -8.02 24.76
N LEU A 258 -14.54 -8.01 25.84
CA LEU A 258 -15.05 -8.02 27.21
C LEU A 258 -15.69 -6.68 27.61
N ALA A 259 -15.17 -5.55 27.13
CA ALA A 259 -15.74 -4.23 27.38
C ALA A 259 -17.10 -4.01 26.68
N LEU A 260 -17.30 -4.63 25.51
CA LEU A 260 -18.59 -4.62 24.79
C LEU A 260 -19.68 -5.47 25.46
N LYS A 261 -19.29 -6.42 26.32
CA LYS A 261 -20.20 -7.33 27.02
C LYS A 261 -20.62 -6.85 28.41
N THR A 262 -20.09 -5.72 28.89
CA THR A 262 -20.51 -5.08 30.14
C THR A 262 -21.35 -3.83 29.86
N PRO A 263 -22.64 -3.79 30.23
CA PRO A 263 -23.43 -2.57 30.07
C PRO A 263 -22.88 -1.46 30.99
N PRO A 264 -22.96 -0.18 30.57
CA PRO A 264 -22.49 0.93 31.39
C PRO A 264 -23.31 1.03 32.69
N LEU A 265 -22.63 1.27 33.81
CA LEU A 265 -23.22 1.60 35.11
C LEU A 265 -23.85 3.00 35.08
#